data_AF-A0AAW3NC00-F1
#
_entry.id   AF-A0AAW3NC00-F1
#
_cell.length_a   1.000
_cell.length_b   1.000
_cell.length_c   1.000
_cell.angle_alpha   90.00
_cell.angle_beta   90.00
_cell.angle_gamma   90.00
#
_symmetry.space_group_name_H-M   'P 1'
#
loop_
_entity.id
_entity.type
_entity.pdbx_description
1 polymer ?
#
loop_
_entity_poly.entity_id
_entity_poly.type
_entity_poly.pdbx_seq_one_letter_code
_entity_poly.pdbx_strand_id
1 'polypeptide(L)'
;MALSWLVELPLLLALLWRQGVGRVCLFGLLATGLSHPVAWRAVSYLSPHDYAQGLWTIELGVVLVEAWVLRLGVTRAWGPALGASAVSNLTSFTVGCLLW
;
A
#
# COMPACT_ATOMS: atom_id res chain seq x y z
N MET A 1 1.12 8.41 -6.60
CA MET A 1 1.00 7.31 -7.60
C MET A 1 2.37 6.84 -8.06
N ALA A 2 3.10 7.57 -8.93
CA ALA A 2 4.42 7.12 -9.40
C ALA A 2 5.45 6.95 -8.26
N LEU A 3 5.47 7.88 -7.32
CA LEU A 3 6.32 7.80 -6.13
C LEU A 3 5.98 6.57 -5.26
N SER A 4 4.69 6.32 -5.00
CA SER A 4 4.20 5.15 -4.27
C SER A 4 4.67 3.85 -4.91
N TRP A 5 4.55 3.73 -6.25
CA TRP A 5 5.08 2.56 -6.97
C TRP A 5 6.60 2.40 -6.83
N LEU A 6 7.36 3.49 -6.92
CA LEU A 6 8.82 3.45 -6.81
C LEU A 6 9.30 3.03 -5.42
N VAL A 7 8.51 3.27 -4.37
CA VAL A 7 8.85 2.90 -2.99
C VAL A 7 8.30 1.52 -2.63
N GLU A 8 7.03 1.25 -2.92
CA GLU A 8 6.34 0.03 -2.50
C GLU A 8 6.81 -1.19 -3.29
N LEU A 9 7.01 -1.05 -4.61
CA LEU A 9 7.34 -2.21 -5.45
C LEU A 9 8.68 -2.87 -5.08
N PRO A 10 9.80 -2.13 -4.85
CA PRO A 10 11.03 -2.74 -4.36
C PRO A 10 10.88 -3.44 -3.01
N LEU A 11 10.06 -2.89 -2.10
CA LEU A 11 9.80 -3.49 -0.80
C LEU A 11 8.97 -4.77 -0.93
N LEU A 12 7.91 -4.74 -1.73
CA LEU A 12 7.10 -5.92 -2.02
C LEU A 12 7.95 -7.02 -2.66
N LEU A 13 8.86 -6.66 -3.57
CA LEU A 13 9.83 -7.61 -4.13
C LEU A 13 10.76 -8.15 -3.04
N ALA A 14 11.36 -7.30 -2.21
CA ALA A 14 12.24 -7.74 -1.12
C ALA A 14 11.52 -8.72 -0.16
N LEU A 15 10.25 -8.48 0.13
CA LEU A 15 9.46 -9.28 1.08
C LEU A 15 8.86 -10.55 0.44
N LEU A 16 8.47 -10.50 -0.83
CA LEU A 16 7.68 -11.55 -1.48
C LEU A 16 8.29 -12.13 -2.75
N TRP A 17 9.54 -11.80 -3.13
CA TRP A 17 10.18 -12.29 -4.37
C TRP A 17 10.11 -13.81 -4.57
N ARG A 18 10.18 -14.58 -3.48
CA ARG A 18 10.09 -16.05 -3.49
C ARG A 18 8.74 -16.58 -3.98
N GLN A 19 7.72 -15.73 -4.05
CA GLN A 19 6.37 -16.05 -4.54
C GLN A 19 6.19 -15.78 -6.05
N GLY A 20 7.24 -15.31 -6.71
CA GLY A 20 7.29 -15.06 -8.15
C GLY A 20 7.30 -13.56 -8.47
N VAL A 21 8.44 -13.06 -8.95
CA VAL A 21 8.68 -11.64 -9.27
C VAL A 21 7.59 -11.05 -10.16
N GLY A 22 7.20 -11.73 -11.25
CA GLY A 22 6.15 -11.24 -12.15
C GLY A 22 4.79 -11.09 -11.47
N ARG A 23 4.44 -12.00 -10.55
CA ARG A 23 3.22 -11.89 -9.74
C ARG A 23 3.29 -10.73 -8.76
N VAL A 24 4.42 -10.58 -8.06
CA VAL A 24 4.63 -9.48 -7.12
C VAL A 24 4.55 -8.13 -7.85
N CYS A 25 5.17 -8.00 -9.03
CA CYS A 25 5.07 -6.79 -9.83
C CYS A 25 3.64 -6.49 -10.27
N LEU A 26 2.95 -7.47 -10.88
CA LEU A 26 1.59 -7.27 -11.36
C LEU A 26 0.63 -6.92 -10.22
N PHE A 27 0.60 -7.74 -9.16
CA PHE A 27 -0.34 -7.56 -8.06
C PHE A 27 0.05 -6.40 -7.14
N GLY A 28 1.33 -6.07 -7.00
CA GLY A 28 1.78 -4.85 -6.31
C GLY A 28 1.30 -3.59 -7.03
N LEU A 29 1.52 -3.51 -8.35
CA LEU A 29 1.04 -2.38 -9.16
C LEU A 29 -0.49 -2.26 -9.12
N LEU A 30 -1.21 -3.39 -9.19
CA LEU A 30 -2.67 -3.42 -9.07
C LEU A 30 -3.13 -2.97 -7.68
N ALA A 31 -2.48 -3.45 -6.62
CA ALA A 31 -2.80 -3.09 -5.24
C ALA A 31 -2.70 -1.57 -5.05
N THR A 32 -1.53 -0.98 -5.31
CA THR A 32 -1.30 0.47 -5.24
C THR A 32 -2.22 1.24 -6.20
N GLY A 33 -2.43 0.71 -7.41
CA GLY A 33 -3.28 1.31 -8.46
C GLY A 33 -4.76 1.41 -8.07
N LEU A 34 -5.25 0.47 -7.26
CA LEU A 34 -6.63 0.44 -6.79
C LEU A 34 -6.81 1.22 -5.48
N SER A 35 -5.84 1.14 -4.56
CA SER A 35 -5.92 1.74 -3.23
C SER A 35 -5.69 3.26 -3.27
N HIS A 36 -4.60 3.70 -3.91
CA HIS A 36 -4.11 5.06 -3.75
C HIS A 36 -5.01 6.11 -4.38
N PRO A 37 -5.56 5.98 -5.61
CA PRO A 37 -6.48 6.99 -6.15
C PRO A 37 -7.68 7.25 -5.24
N VAL A 38 -8.19 6.20 -4.59
CA VAL A 38 -9.28 6.30 -3.62
C VAL A 38 -8.80 6.97 -2.33
N ALA A 39 -7.62 6.61 -1.83
CA ALA A 39 -7.01 7.23 -0.65
C ALA A 39 -6.79 8.74 -0.84
N TRP A 40 -6.18 9.16 -1.96
CA TRP A 40 -5.98 10.58 -2.30
C TRP A 40 -7.29 11.35 -2.36
N ARG A 41 -8.32 10.75 -2.95
CA ARG A 41 -9.66 11.34 -2.98
C ARG A 41 -10.27 11.43 -1.58
N ALA A 42 -10.14 10.41 -0.75
CA ALA A 42 -10.64 10.42 0.63
C ALA A 42 -9.96 11.49 1.49
N VAL A 43 -8.63 11.63 1.37
CA VAL A 43 -7.86 12.68 2.07
C VAL A 43 -8.36 14.07 1.71
N SER A 44 -8.73 14.31 0.45
CA SER A 44 -9.23 15.63 0.00
C SER A 44 -10.55 16.08 0.66
N TYR A 45 -11.29 15.16 1.29
CA TYR A 45 -12.52 15.47 2.02
C TYR A 45 -12.32 15.63 3.53
N LEU A 46 -11.10 15.44 4.05
CA LEU A 46 -10.83 15.57 5.48
C LEU A 46 -10.77 17.04 5.90
N SER A 47 -11.43 17.35 7.03
CA SER A 47 -11.26 18.63 7.70
C SER A 47 -9.91 18.68 8.43
N PRO A 48 -9.33 19.85 8.69
CA PRO A 48 -8.09 19.96 9.48
C PRO A 48 -8.22 19.35 10.88
N HIS A 49 -9.41 19.41 11.50
CA HIS A 49 -9.65 18.86 12.83
C HIS A 49 -9.62 17.33 12.82
N ASP A 50 -10.14 16.71 11.76
CA ASP A 50 -10.23 15.25 11.63
C ASP A 50 -9.01 14.64 10.93
N TYR A 51 -8.08 15.47 10.45
CA TYR A 51 -7.03 15.07 9.52
C TYR A 51 -6.19 13.90 10.03
N ALA A 52 -5.70 13.97 11.28
CA ALA A 52 -4.83 12.94 11.83
C ALA A 52 -5.54 11.58 11.95
N GLN A 53 -6.74 11.55 12.51
CA GLN A 53 -7.51 10.31 12.67
C GLN A 53 -8.00 9.78 11.32
N GLY A 54 -8.47 10.67 10.45
CA GLY A 54 -8.91 10.33 9.09
C GLY A 54 -7.80 9.72 8.27
N LEU A 55 -6.59 10.29 8.34
CA LEU A 55 -5.40 9.78 7.67
C LEU A 55 -5.08 8.36 8.11
N TRP A 56 -4.97 8.09 9.42
CA TRP A 56 -4.74 6.73 9.93
C TRP A 56 -5.82 5.73 9.49
N THR A 57 -7.07 6.17 9.44
CA THR A 57 -8.19 5.34 8.97
C THR A 57 -8.05 4.99 7.48
N ILE A 58 -7.64 5.95 6.66
CA ILE A 58 -7.37 5.76 5.23
C ILE A 58 -6.19 4.79 5.05
N GLU A 59 -5.08 5.00 5.77
CA GLU A 59 -3.89 4.14 5.70
C GLU A 59 -4.22 2.68 6.09
N LEU A 60 -5.02 2.48 7.15
CA LEU A 60 -5.50 1.14 7.51
C LEU A 60 -6.36 0.52 6.40
N GLY A 61 -7.22 1.31 5.78
CA GLY A 61 -8.02 0.88 4.62
C GLY A 61 -7.15 0.45 3.44
N VAL A 62 -6.12 1.23 3.12
CA VAL A 62 -5.14 0.90 2.07
C VAL A 62 -4.47 -0.44 2.38
N VAL A 63 -3.96 -0.62 3.59
CA VAL A 63 -3.30 -1.86 4.00
C VAL A 63 -4.20 -3.09 3.83
N LEU A 64 -5.48 -2.98 4.22
CA LEU A 64 -6.42 -4.09 4.09
C LEU A 64 -6.74 -4.42 2.62
N VAL A 65 -6.97 -3.41 1.79
CA VAL A 65 -7.27 -3.59 0.36
C VAL A 65 -6.08 -4.22 -0.35
N GLU A 66 -4.89 -3.68 -0.15
CA GLU A 66 -3.68 -4.18 -0.79
C GLU A 66 -3.31 -5.58 -0.31
N ALA A 67 -3.42 -5.87 1.00
CA ALA A 67 -3.23 -7.21 1.52
C ALA A 67 -4.22 -8.20 0.91
N TRP A 68 -5.46 -7.79 0.65
CA TRP A 68 -6.44 -8.63 -0.03
C TRP A 68 -6.02 -8.95 -1.48
N VAL A 69 -5.58 -7.93 -2.23
CA VAL A 69 -5.06 -8.09 -3.60
C VAL A 69 -3.83 -9.00 -3.65
N LEU A 70 -2.85 -8.77 -2.76
CA LEU A 70 -1.63 -9.56 -2.65
C LEU A 70 -1.92 -11.00 -2.23
N ARG A 71 -2.89 -11.21 -1.34
CA ARG A 71 -3.32 -12.56 -0.94
C ARG A 71 -3.88 -13.33 -2.13
N LEU A 72 -4.72 -12.70 -2.96
CA LEU A 72 -5.33 -13.35 -4.12
C LEU A 72 -4.29 -13.76 -5.17
N GLY A 73 -3.30 -12.90 -5.41
CA GLY A 73 -2.35 -13.07 -6.52
C GLY A 73 -0.98 -13.63 -6.18
N VAL A 74 -0.52 -13.49 -4.93
CA VAL A 74 0.88 -13.71 -4.54
C VAL A 74 1.02 -14.81 -3.49
N THR A 75 0.51 -14.61 -2.28
CA THR A 75 0.90 -15.44 -1.11
C THR A 75 -0.17 -16.41 -0.62
N ARG A 76 -1.46 -16.21 -0.95
CA ARG A 76 -2.66 -16.88 -0.39
C ARG A 76 -2.85 -16.83 1.13
N ALA A 77 -1.80 -16.58 1.89
CA ALA A 77 -1.77 -16.44 3.34
C ALA A 77 -1.93 -14.98 3.76
N TRP A 78 -2.75 -14.75 4.78
CA TRP A 78 -3.01 -13.41 5.31
C TRP A 78 -1.79 -12.76 5.95
N GLY A 79 -1.02 -13.50 6.76
CA GLY A 79 0.13 -12.96 7.48
C GLY A 79 1.16 -12.27 6.58
N PRO A 80 1.71 -12.97 5.56
CA PRO A 80 2.65 -12.36 4.62
C PRO A 80 2.06 -11.22 3.80
N ALA A 81 0.78 -11.30 3.43
CA ALA A 81 0.13 -10.25 2.63
C ALA A 81 -0.09 -8.96 3.45
N LEU A 82 -0.61 -9.09 4.67
CA LEU A 82 -0.79 -7.97 5.61
C LEU A 82 0.56 -7.37 6.02
N GLY A 83 1.54 -8.21 6.34
CA GLY A 83 2.88 -7.73 6.70
C GLY A 83 3.55 -6.97 5.55
N ALA A 84 3.48 -7.50 4.33
CA ALA A 84 4.07 -6.85 3.17
C ALA A 84 3.39 -5.51 2.85
N SER A 85 2.07 -5.45 2.86
CA SER A 85 1.34 -4.21 2.61
C SER A 85 1.51 -3.19 3.73
N ALA A 86 1.49 -3.61 5.01
CA ALA A 86 1.72 -2.69 6.13
C ALA A 86 3.12 -2.05 6.06
N VAL A 87 4.17 -2.84 5.77
CA VAL A 87 5.53 -2.32 5.65
C VAL A 87 5.68 -1.42 4.42
N SER A 88 5.12 -1.81 3.27
CA SER A 88 5.22 -1.00 2.05
C SER A 88 4.49 0.33 2.22
N ASN A 89 3.27 0.30 2.73
CA ASN A 89 2.43 1.47 2.94
C ASN A 89 3.04 2.43 3.97
N LEU A 90 3.51 1.92 5.12
CA LEU A 90 4.17 2.76 6.13
C LEU A 90 5.43 3.44 5.59
N THR A 91 6.21 2.72 4.76
CA THR A 91 7.41 3.29 4.14
C THR A 91 7.04 4.35 3.10
N SER A 92 6.05 4.07 2.26
CA SER A 92 5.49 5.00 1.27
C SER A 92 5.02 6.30 1.94
N PHE A 93 4.25 6.17 3.03
CA PHE A 93 3.78 7.27 3.86
C PHE A 93 4.94 8.09 4.44
N THR A 94 5.91 7.42 5.07
CA THR A 94 7.06 8.08 5.69
C THR A 94 7.90 8.83 4.66
N VAL A 95 8.15 8.22 3.49
CA VAL A 95 8.85 8.87 2.37
C VAL A 95 8.06 10.07 1.86
N GLY A 96 6.73 9.95 1.75
CA GLY A 96 5.84 11.05 1.40
C GLY A 96 5.97 12.24 2.36
N CYS A 97 5.96 11.99 3.68
CA CYS A 97 6.13 13.02 4.69
C CYS A 97 7.53 13.67 4.69
N LEU A 98 8.58 12.96 4.28
CA LEU A 98 9.94 13.50 4.23
C LEU A 98 10.20 14.37 2.98
N LEU A 99 9.46 14.13 1.91
CA LEU A 99 9.62 14.83 0.62
C LEU A 99 8.66 16.02 0.45
N TRP A 100 7.81 16.29 1.44
CA TRP A 100 6.79 17.33 1.42
C TRP A 100 6.95 18.25 2.62
#